data_AF-A0A4Y5ZNN8-F1
#
_entry.id   AF-A0A4Y5ZNN8-F1
#
_cell.length_a   1.000
_cell.length_b   1.000
_cell.length_c   1.000
_cell.angle_alpha   90.00
_cell.angle_beta   90.00
_cell.angle_gamma   90.00
#
_symmetry.space_group_name_H-M   'P 1'
#
loop_
_entity.id
_entity.type
_entity.pdbx_description
1 polymer ?
#
loop_
_entity_poly.entity_id
_entity_poly.type
_entity_poly.pdbx_seq_one_letter_code
_entity_poly.pdbx_strand_id
1 'polypeptide(L)'
;MFSEYGLLKFRVQVEVRWLQKLAAQTAIKEVPAFDAKANDYLDKIVAEFSEEDAARIKTIERTTNHDVKAVEYFLKEKVACVPALHAVSEFIHFACTSEDINNLSHALMLSTARKEVVLLTGVKSLMR
;
A
#
# COMPACT_ATOMS: atom_id res chain seq x y z
N MET A 1 3.30 -14.06 2.50
CA MET A 1 3.26 -13.51 1.14
C MET A 1 1.97 -13.87 0.43
N PHE A 2 1.67 -15.15 0.21
CA PHE A 2 0.35 -15.59 -0.30
C PHE A 2 -0.61 -15.89 0.86
N SER A 3 -1.03 -14.84 1.54
CA SER A 3 -2.05 -14.86 2.59
C SER A 3 -2.88 -13.60 2.50
N GLU A 4 -4.03 -13.53 3.16
CA GLU A 4 -4.84 -12.30 3.22
C GLU A 4 -4.03 -11.13 3.80
N TYR A 5 -3.30 -11.37 4.90
CA TYR A 5 -2.32 -10.41 5.43
C TYR A 5 -1.33 -9.93 4.37
N GLY A 6 -0.77 -10.86 3.58
CA GLY A 6 0.16 -10.53 2.51
C GLY A 6 -0.47 -9.68 1.42
N LEU A 7 -1.69 -10.00 1.00
CA LEU A 7 -2.45 -9.22 0.01
C LEU A 7 -2.69 -7.79 0.53
N LEU A 8 -3.17 -7.65 1.77
CA LEU A 8 -3.39 -6.34 2.40
C LEU A 8 -2.11 -5.51 2.48
N LYS A 9 -0.98 -6.13 2.87
CA LYS A 9 0.32 -5.47 2.90
C LYS A 9 0.70 -4.86 1.54
N PHE A 10 0.54 -5.62 0.46
CA PHE A 10 0.87 -5.12 -0.88
C PHE A 10 -0.14 -4.09 -1.39
N ARG A 11 -1.43 -4.22 -1.04
CA ARG A 11 -2.43 -3.18 -1.38
C ARG A 11 -2.11 -1.85 -0.71
N VAL A 12 -1.76 -1.87 0.59
CA VAL A 12 -1.28 -0.69 1.33
C VAL A 12 -0.06 -0.10 0.64
N GLN A 13 0.91 -0.93 0.24
CA GLN A 13 2.08 -0.46 -0.51
C GLN A 13 1.68 0.25 -1.81
N VAL A 14 0.81 -0.34 -2.63
CA VAL A 14 0.41 0.25 -3.92
C VAL A 14 -0.28 1.59 -3.72
N GLU A 15 -1.24 1.69 -2.80
CA GLU A 15 -1.95 2.94 -2.49
C GLU A 15 -1.01 4.05 -2.01
N VAL A 16 -0.09 3.73 -1.10
CA VAL A 16 0.89 4.69 -0.60
C VAL A 16 1.80 5.20 -1.73
N ARG A 17 2.28 4.29 -2.58
CA ARG A 17 3.12 4.67 -3.73
C ARG A 17 2.34 5.47 -4.77
N TRP A 18 1.05 5.21 -4.92
CA TRP A 18 0.18 6.00 -5.79
C TRP A 18 0.06 7.44 -5.30
N LEU A 19 -0.25 7.65 -4.02
CA LEU A 19 -0.34 8.99 -3.43
C LEU A 19 0.99 9.76 -3.54
N GLN A 20 2.12 9.12 -3.25
CA GLN A 20 3.45 9.72 -3.45
C GLN A 20 3.71 10.10 -4.91
N LYS A 21 3.24 9.28 -5.86
CA LYS A 21 3.38 9.58 -7.29
C LYS A 21 2.55 10.78 -7.72
N LEU A 22 1.33 10.93 -7.18
CA LEU A 22 0.50 12.11 -7.41
C LEU A 22 1.19 13.37 -6.87
N ALA A 23 1.70 13.33 -5.64
CA ALA A 23 2.43 14.44 -5.03
C ALA A 23 3.71 14.83 -5.80
N ALA A 24 4.40 13.84 -6.40
CA ALA A 24 5.60 14.08 -7.20
C ALA A 24 5.29 14.67 -8.60
N GLN A 25 4.02 14.72 -9.02
CA GLN A 25 3.62 15.23 -10.32
C GLN A 25 3.31 16.73 -10.25
N THR A 26 4.24 17.56 -10.72
CA THR A 26 4.09 19.04 -10.73
C THR A 26 2.83 19.56 -11.45
N ALA A 27 2.23 18.77 -12.34
CA ALA A 27 0.99 19.12 -13.03
C ALA A 27 -0.27 19.00 -12.15
N ILE A 28 -0.23 18.22 -11.06
CA ILE A 28 -1.36 18.00 -10.13
C ILE A 28 -1.16 18.96 -8.95
N LYS A 29 -1.81 20.13 -9.00
CA LYS A 29 -1.58 21.21 -8.03
C LYS A 29 -2.29 20.97 -6.69
N GLU A 30 -3.34 20.17 -6.72
CA GLU A 30 -4.17 19.80 -5.56
C GLU A 30 -3.42 18.85 -4.61
N VAL A 31 -2.39 18.16 -5.10
CA VAL A 31 -1.51 17.30 -4.30
C VAL A 31 -0.08 17.86 -4.41
N PRO A 32 0.31 18.83 -3.56
CA PRO A 32 1.64 19.41 -3.61
C PRO A 32 2.71 18.38 -3.24
N ALA A 33 3.95 18.62 -3.69
CA ALA A 33 5.08 17.77 -3.37
C ALA A 33 5.26 17.62 -1.85
N PHE A 34 5.35 16.38 -1.40
CA PHE A 34 5.60 16.05 0.01
C PHE A 34 7.05 16.37 0.39
N ASP A 35 7.24 16.87 1.60
CA ASP A 35 8.56 17.00 2.20
C ASP A 35 9.14 15.63 2.59
N ALA A 36 10.38 15.62 3.07
CA ALA A 36 11.05 14.39 3.48
C ALA A 36 10.31 13.69 4.64
N LYS A 37 9.77 14.45 5.60
CA LYS A 37 9.10 13.88 6.78
C LYS A 37 7.79 13.17 6.40
N ALA A 38 7.00 13.76 5.50
CA ALA A 38 5.78 13.17 4.99
C ALA A 38 6.08 11.90 4.17
N ASN A 39 7.11 11.92 3.32
CA ASN A 39 7.54 10.73 2.58
C ASN A 39 8.04 9.62 3.52
N ASP A 40 8.87 9.95 4.50
CA ASP A 40 9.38 9.00 5.49
C ASP A 40 8.23 8.38 6.31
N TYR A 41 7.21 9.17 6.66
CA TYR A 41 6.02 8.67 7.36
C TYR A 41 5.25 7.65 6.51
N LEU A 42 5.00 7.97 5.24
CA LEU A 42 4.35 7.06 4.29
C LEU A 42 5.18 5.77 4.08
N ASP A 43 6.50 5.90 3.97
CA ASP A 43 7.40 4.76 3.84
C ASP A 43 7.36 3.84 5.07
N LYS A 44 7.24 4.40 6.27
CA LYS A 44 7.08 3.64 7.51
C LYS A 44 5.77 2.87 7.55
N ILE A 45 4.65 3.43 7.09
CA ILE A 45 3.37 2.69 6.99
C ILE A 45 3.56 1.40 6.18
N VAL A 46 4.31 1.47 5.09
CA VAL A 46 4.58 0.30 4.22
C VAL A 46 5.56 -0.67 4.87
N ALA A 47 6.66 -0.17 5.42
CA ALA A 47 7.74 -0.99 5.98
C ALA A 47 7.33 -1.71 7.26
N GLU A 48 6.54 -1.05 8.10
CA GLU A 48 6.16 -1.49 9.44
C GLU A 48 4.73 -2.05 9.51
N PHE A 49 4.08 -2.29 8.36
CA PHE A 49 2.73 -2.86 8.29
C PHE A 49 2.60 -4.14 9.14
N SER A 50 1.70 -4.13 10.11
CA SER A 50 1.61 -5.17 11.16
C SER A 50 0.34 -6.01 11.08
N GLU A 51 0.27 -7.09 11.88
CA GLU A 51 -0.96 -7.89 12.01
C GLU A 51 -2.12 -7.08 12.61
N GLU A 52 -1.82 -6.11 13.48
CA GLU A 52 -2.80 -5.17 14.05
C GLU A 52 -3.39 -4.27 12.96
N ASP A 53 -2.56 -3.81 12.02
CA ASP A 53 -3.02 -3.03 10.87
C ASP A 53 -3.93 -3.86 9.95
N ALA A 54 -3.54 -5.10 9.67
CA ALA A 54 -4.38 -6.02 8.90
C ALA A 54 -5.71 -6.28 9.62
N ALA A 55 -5.70 -6.48 10.94
CA ALA A 55 -6.91 -6.64 11.75
C ALA A 55 -7.79 -5.38 11.70
N ARG A 56 -7.19 -4.17 11.74
CA ARG A 56 -7.92 -2.91 11.60
C ARG A 56 -8.62 -2.80 10.25
N ILE A 57 -7.93 -3.15 9.15
CA ILE A 57 -8.54 -3.19 7.81
C ILE A 57 -9.73 -4.16 7.79
N LYS A 58 -9.60 -5.36 8.36
CA LYS A 58 -10.71 -6.31 8.46
C LYS A 58 -11.88 -5.78 9.30
N THR A 59 -11.62 -4.99 10.35
CA THR A 59 -12.69 -4.31 11.10
C THR A 59 -13.45 -3.32 10.22
N ILE A 60 -12.75 -2.50 9.43
CA ILE A 60 -13.36 -1.54 8.50
C ILE A 60 -14.12 -2.27 7.38
N GLU A 61 -13.59 -3.38 6.89
CA GLU A 61 -14.21 -4.21 5.85
C GLU A 61 -15.58 -4.72 6.27
N ARG A 62 -15.82 -5.03 7.55
CA ARG A 62 -17.14 -5.44 8.04
C ARG A 62 -18.21 -4.37 7.84
N THR A 63 -17.83 -3.10 7.82
CA THR A 63 -18.75 -1.98 7.58
C THR A 63 -18.86 -1.64 6.10
N THR A 64 -17.74 -1.66 5.37
CA THR A 64 -17.71 -1.28 3.95
C THR A 64 -18.16 -2.41 3.02
N ASN A 65 -18.06 -3.67 3.47
CA ASN A 65 -18.24 -4.88 2.68
C ASN A 65 -17.39 -4.90 1.40
N HIS A 66 -16.24 -4.23 1.41
CA HIS A 66 -15.30 -4.15 0.29
C HIS A 66 -13.86 -3.97 0.80
N ASP A 67 -12.99 -4.91 0.43
CA ASP A 67 -11.61 -5.01 0.91
C ASP A 67 -10.70 -3.83 0.49
N VAL A 68 -10.69 -3.43 -0.79
CA VAL A 68 -9.91 -2.28 -1.26
C VAL A 68 -10.41 -0.98 -0.64
N LYS A 69 -11.73 -0.80 -0.52
CA LYS A 69 -12.29 0.36 0.16
C LYS A 69 -11.88 0.42 1.63
N ALA A 70 -11.78 -0.73 2.30
CA ALA A 70 -11.29 -0.80 3.67
C ALA A 70 -9.83 -0.37 3.80
N VAL A 71 -8.98 -0.69 2.81
CA VAL A 71 -7.59 -0.19 2.76
C VAL A 71 -7.54 1.33 2.59
N GLU A 72 -8.39 1.91 1.72
CA GLU A 72 -8.48 3.37 1.55
C GLU A 72 -8.80 4.05 2.88
N TYR A 73 -9.85 3.59 3.58
CA TYR A 73 -10.22 4.14 4.89
C TYR A 73 -9.13 3.96 5.94
N PHE A 74 -8.48 2.79 6.00
CA PHE A 74 -7.35 2.57 6.89
C PHE A 74 -6.22 3.59 6.66
N LEU A 75 -5.88 3.88 5.40
CA LEU A 75 -4.87 4.87 5.09
C LEU A 75 -5.30 6.29 5.46
N LYS A 76 -6.57 6.65 5.25
CA LYS A 76 -7.14 7.93 5.72
C LYS A 76 -7.01 8.07 7.23
N GLU A 77 -7.24 7.00 8.00
CA GLU A 77 -7.01 7.00 9.46
C GLU A 77 -5.54 7.19 9.82
N LYS A 78 -4.62 6.47 9.17
CA LYS A 78 -3.18 6.59 9.44
C LYS A 78 -2.65 8.00 9.19
N VAL A 79 -3.05 8.64 8.09
CA VAL A 79 -2.51 9.95 7.71
C VAL A 79 -3.17 11.14 8.40
N ALA A 80 -4.26 10.93 9.15
CA ALA A 80 -5.02 12.00 9.79
C ALA A 80 -4.20 12.84 10.78
N CYS A 81 -3.18 12.26 11.41
CA CYS A 81 -2.32 12.97 12.37
C CYS A 81 -1.19 13.79 11.71
N VAL A 82 -1.00 13.69 10.39
CA VAL A 82 0.02 14.42 9.65
C VAL A 82 -0.66 15.47 8.78
N PRO A 83 -0.66 16.77 9.16
CA PRO A 83 -1.48 17.79 8.50
C PRO A 83 -1.30 17.86 6.98
N ALA A 84 -0.05 17.73 6.49
CA ALA A 84 0.25 17.76 5.06
C ALA A 84 -0.36 16.58 4.28
N LEU A 85 -0.45 15.40 4.90
CA LEU A 85 -1.05 14.21 4.28
C LEU A 85 -2.57 14.20 4.46
N HIS A 86 -3.07 14.62 5.63
CA HIS A 86 -4.50 14.73 5.89
C HIS A 86 -5.18 15.71 4.92
N ALA A 87 -4.53 16.83 4.59
CA ALA A 87 -5.04 17.82 3.63
C ALA A 87 -5.32 17.23 2.24
N VAL A 88 -4.67 16.11 1.88
CA VAL A 88 -4.82 15.45 0.57
C VAL A 88 -5.33 14.01 0.72
N SER A 89 -5.88 13.62 1.87
CA SER A 89 -6.28 12.23 2.12
C SER A 89 -7.37 11.73 1.18
N GLU A 90 -8.17 12.64 0.61
CA GLU A 90 -9.18 12.32 -0.41
C GLU A 90 -8.57 11.97 -1.78
N PHE A 91 -7.26 12.15 -1.96
CA PHE A 91 -6.54 11.67 -3.14
C PHE A 91 -5.98 10.25 -3.00
N ILE A 92 -6.14 9.62 -1.84
CA ILE A 92 -5.92 8.17 -1.70
C ILE A 92 -6.92 7.46 -2.62
N HIS A 93 -6.45 6.51 -3.43
CA HIS A 93 -7.24 5.84 -4.47
C HIS A 93 -7.75 6.75 -5.61
N PHE A 94 -7.22 7.97 -5.77
CA PHE A 94 -7.71 8.90 -6.79
C PHE A 94 -7.61 8.33 -8.21
N ALA A 95 -8.76 8.28 -8.90
CA ALA A 95 -8.92 7.76 -10.26
C ALA A 95 -8.50 6.29 -10.48
N CYS A 96 -8.30 5.53 -9.40
CA CYS A 96 -8.06 4.10 -9.46
C CYS A 96 -9.39 3.32 -9.48
N THR A 97 -9.37 2.14 -10.10
CA THR A 97 -10.32 1.06 -9.78
C THR A 97 -9.67 0.07 -8.81
N SER A 98 -10.49 -0.75 -8.14
CA SER A 98 -10.02 -1.85 -7.29
C SER A 98 -8.99 -2.74 -7.99
N GLU A 99 -9.14 -2.95 -9.30
CA GLU A 99 -8.23 -3.78 -10.08
C GLU A 99 -6.87 -3.16 -10.35
N ASP A 100 -6.73 -1.83 -10.35
CA ASP A 100 -5.41 -1.17 -10.43
C ASP A 100 -4.56 -1.54 -9.21
N ILE A 101 -5.21 -1.62 -8.04
CA ILE A 101 -4.59 -1.99 -6.78
C ILE A 101 -4.35 -3.50 -6.70
N ASN A 102 -5.33 -4.31 -7.09
CA ASN A 102 -5.24 -5.77 -7.02
C ASN A 102 -4.17 -6.33 -7.97
N ASN A 103 -4.17 -5.92 -9.24
CA ASN A 103 -3.25 -6.50 -10.22
C ASN A 103 -1.78 -6.20 -9.85
N LEU A 104 -1.50 -4.98 -9.38
CA LEU A 104 -0.17 -4.57 -8.94
C LEU A 104 0.23 -5.31 -7.65
N SER A 105 -0.71 -5.51 -6.73
CA SER A 105 -0.47 -6.29 -5.51
C SER A 105 -0.10 -7.74 -5.84
N HIS A 106 -0.84 -8.38 -6.74
CA HIS A 106 -0.53 -9.74 -7.20
C HIS A 106 0.81 -9.81 -7.94
N ALA A 107 1.12 -8.84 -8.80
CA ALA A 107 2.40 -8.76 -9.48
C ALA A 107 3.57 -8.63 -8.48
N LEU A 108 3.42 -7.81 -7.44
CA LEU A 108 4.41 -7.69 -6.36
C LEU A 108 4.55 -9.01 -5.59
N MET A 109 3.45 -9.65 -5.20
CA MET A 109 3.47 -10.95 -4.52
C MET A 109 4.23 -12.01 -5.34
N LEU A 110 3.91 -12.15 -6.63
CA LEU A 110 4.55 -13.11 -7.52
C LEU A 110 6.04 -12.79 -7.75
N SER A 111 6.37 -11.51 -7.95
CA SER A 111 7.74 -11.06 -8.15
C SER A 111 8.61 -11.32 -6.92
N THR A 112 8.11 -10.99 -5.73
CA THR A 112 8.78 -11.25 -4.44
C THR A 112 8.97 -12.73 -4.20
N ALA A 113 7.92 -13.55 -4.41
CA ALA A 113 8.01 -15.01 -4.26
C ALA A 113 9.04 -15.64 -5.17
N ARG A 114 9.04 -15.23 -6.45
CA ARG A 114 10.02 -15.70 -7.41
C ARG A 114 11.44 -15.35 -6.99
N LYS A 115 11.68 -14.10 -6.58
CA LYS A 115 13.03 -13.61 -6.26
C LYS A 115 13.57 -14.17 -4.95
N GLU A 116 12.77 -14.20 -3.90
CA GLU A 116 13.23 -14.49 -2.53
C GLU A 116 13.09 -15.96 -2.13
N VAL A 117 12.12 -16.67 -2.72
CA VAL A 117 11.84 -18.07 -2.35
C VAL A 117 12.26 -19.01 -3.47
N VAL A 118 11.68 -18.86 -4.67
CA VAL A 118 11.85 -19.85 -5.75
C VAL A 118 13.28 -19.85 -6.30
N LEU A 119 13.78 -18.70 -6.76
CA LEU A 119 15.09 -18.61 -7.39
C LEU A 119 16.23 -18.63 -6.37
N LEU A 120 16.07 -17.93 -5.24
CA LEU A 120 17.14 -17.84 -4.24
C LEU A 120 17.34 -19.16 -3.50
N THR A 121 16.25 -19.83 -3.13
CA THR A 121 16.29 -20.98 -2.21
C THR A 121 16.07 -22.30 -2.94
N GLY A 122 15.13 -22.36 -3.89
CA GLY A 122 14.78 -23.60 -4.61
C GLY A 122 15.77 -23.98 -5.70
N VAL A 123 16.08 -23.08 -6.63
CA VAL A 123 16.91 -23.43 -7.80
C VAL A 123 18.40 -23.50 -7.46
N LYS A 124 18.91 -22.57 -6.62
CA LYS A 124 20.33 -22.58 -6.22
C LYS A 124 20.72 -23.78 -5.36
N SER A 125 19.80 -24.33 -4.57
CA SER A 125 20.07 -25.54 -3.77
C SER A 125 20.16 -26.80 -4.62
N LEU A 126 19.50 -26.84 -5.78
CA LEU A 126 19.56 -27.94 -6.75
C LEU A 126 20.77 -27.86 -7.71
N MET A 127 21.50 -26.74 -7.73
CA MET A 127 22.69 -26.53 -8.56
C MET A 127 24.01 -26.80 -7.80
N ARG A 128 23.95 -27.45 -6.63
CA ARG A 128 25.09 -27.97 -5.88
C ARG A 128 25.11 -29.48 -5.95
#